data_AF-A0A524E0F8-F1
#
_entry.id   AF-A0A524E0F8-F1
#
_cell.length_a   1.000
_cell.length_b   1.000
_cell.length_c   1.000
_cell.angle_alpha   90.00
_cell.angle_beta   90.00
_cell.angle_gamma   90.00
#
_symmetry.space_group_name_H-M   'P 1'
#
loop_
_entity.id
_entity.type
_entity.pdbx_description
1 polymer ?
#
loop_
_entity_poly.entity_id
_entity_poly.type
_entity_poly.pdbx_seq_one_letter_code
_entity_poly.pdbx_strand_id
1 'polypeptide(L)'
;MYQTRKQEVWKESLMAMKRAIESTYQLRTSLSEQELFLDAWRSAPTEPTKEIVFCGYRRNEGWRRMQDIAQIIDETISELDSCDTKKGTSLYLQTLRDVALFSKWSKILECSAKEKKSE
;
A
#
# COMPACT_ATOMS: atom_id res chain seq x y z
N MET A 1 32.85 5.44 10.80
CA MET A 1 32.64 4.73 9.51
C MET A 1 31.56 3.63 9.59
N TYR A 2 31.41 2.88 10.69
CA TYR A 2 30.38 1.83 10.82
C TYR A 2 28.92 2.32 10.98
N GLN A 3 28.74 3.53 11.50
CA GLN A 3 27.42 4.10 11.78
C GLN A 3 26.67 4.48 10.50
N THR A 4 27.40 5.07 9.54
CA THR A 4 26.89 5.46 8.22
C THR A 4 26.41 4.25 7.41
N ARG A 5 27.17 3.14 7.46
CA ARG A 5 26.80 1.89 6.75
C ARG A 5 25.52 1.26 7.30
N LYS A 6 25.27 1.31 8.61
CA LYS A 6 24.02 0.78 9.20
C LYS A 6 22.81 1.63 8.80
N GLN A 7 22.97 2.95 8.80
CA GLN A 7 21.93 3.88 8.36
C GLN A 7 21.59 3.69 6.88
N GLU A 8 22.59 3.51 6.02
CA GLU A 8 22.39 3.19 4.60
C GLU A 8 21.56 1.92 4.42
N VAL A 9 21.90 0.83 5.11
CA VAL A 9 21.14 -0.43 5.04
C VAL A 9 19.68 -0.24 5.48
N TRP A 10 19.43 0.53 6.53
CA TRP A 10 18.05 0.82 6.97
C TRP A 10 17.28 1.62 5.93
N LYS A 11 17.91 2.63 5.32
CA LYS A 11 17.30 3.43 4.26
C LYS A 11 17.00 2.60 3.02
N GLU A 12 17.94 1.75 2.59
CA GLU A 12 17.74 0.85 1.46
C GLU A 12 16.58 -0.12 1.71
N SER A 13 16.50 -0.69 2.92
CA SER A 13 15.39 -1.54 3.35
C SER A 13 14.05 -0.80 3.29
N LEU A 14 13.99 0.42 3.84
CA LEU A 14 12.79 1.26 3.83
C LEU A 14 12.38 1.65 2.41
N MET A 15 13.34 2.04 1.55
CA MET A 15 13.08 2.35 0.14
C MET A 15 12.55 1.14 -0.63
N ALA A 16 13.13 -0.04 -0.41
CA ALA A 16 12.66 -1.28 -1.02
C ALA A 16 11.22 -1.60 -0.58
N MET A 17 10.91 -1.41 0.70
CA MET A 17 9.57 -1.60 1.25
C MET A 17 8.56 -0.64 0.62
N LYS A 18 8.88 0.66 0.54
CA LYS A 18 8.03 1.65 -0.13
C LYS A 18 7.71 1.23 -1.57
N ARG A 19 8.74 0.90 -2.36
CA ARG A 19 8.55 0.46 -3.76
C ARG A 19 7.69 -0.80 -3.85
N ALA A 20 7.88 -1.76 -2.94
CA ALA A 20 7.08 -2.97 -2.91
C ALA A 20 5.60 -2.69 -2.63
N ILE A 21 5.30 -1.78 -1.70
CA ILE A 21 3.93 -1.36 -1.35
C ILE A 21 3.27 -0.68 -2.56
N GLU A 22 3.93 0.30 -3.15
CA GLU A 22 3.43 1.03 -4.32
C GLU A 22 3.18 0.08 -5.51
N SER A 23 4.14 -0.79 -5.82
CA SER A 23 4.04 -1.75 -6.92
C SER A 23 2.93 -2.77 -6.69
N THR A 24 2.82 -3.32 -5.49
CA THR A 24 1.77 -4.31 -5.15
C THR A 24 0.38 -3.71 -5.29
N TYR A 25 0.19 -2.47 -4.83
CA TYR A 25 -1.09 -1.77 -4.98
C TYR A 25 -1.43 -1.53 -6.45
N GLN A 26 -0.48 -1.02 -7.25
CA GLN A 26 -0.68 -0.78 -8.68
C GLN A 26 -1.03 -2.06 -9.44
N LEU A 27 -0.30 -3.15 -9.17
CA LEU A 27 -0.54 -4.45 -9.81
C LEU A 27 -1.93 -5.00 -9.46
N ARG A 28 -2.28 -5.05 -8.17
CA ARG A 28 -3.60 -5.53 -7.72
C ARG A 28 -4.74 -4.72 -8.32
N THR A 29 -4.57 -3.40 -8.35
CA THR A 29 -5.58 -2.50 -8.90
C THR A 29 -5.75 -2.74 -10.39
N SER A 30 -4.64 -2.83 -11.14
CA SER A 30 -4.68 -3.10 -12.59
C SER A 30 -5.34 -4.44 -12.91
N LEU A 31 -5.03 -5.49 -12.14
CA LEU A 31 -5.68 -6.80 -12.29
C LEU A 31 -7.19 -6.72 -12.04
N SER A 32 -7.61 -6.08 -10.95
CA SER A 32 -9.04 -5.91 -10.65
C SER A 32 -9.77 -5.11 -11.72
N GLU A 33 -9.13 -4.12 -12.33
CA GLU A 33 -9.71 -3.37 -13.45
C GLU A 33 -9.83 -4.20 -14.72
N GLN A 34 -8.81 -5.02 -15.01
CA GLN A 34 -8.84 -5.93 -16.16
C GLN A 34 -9.95 -6.99 -15.99
N GLU A 35 -10.13 -7.53 -14.79
CA GLU A 35 -11.24 -8.44 -14.47
C GLU A 35 -12.59 -7.77 -14.71
N LEU A 36 -12.80 -6.56 -14.16
CA LEU A 36 -14.03 -5.79 -14.37
C LEU A 36 -14.28 -5.47 -15.85
N PHE A 37 -13.21 -5.15 -16.59
CA PHE A 37 -13.31 -4.91 -18.02
C PHE A 37 -13.72 -6.18 -18.78
N LEU A 38 -13.13 -7.34 -18.47
CA LEU A 38 -13.49 -8.61 -19.09
C LEU A 38 -14.94 -8.99 -18.79
N ASP A 39 -15.42 -8.73 -17.57
CA ASP A 39 -16.81 -8.95 -17.19
C ASP A 39 -17.76 -8.02 -17.97
N ALA A 40 -17.38 -6.74 -18.15
CA ALA A 40 -18.10 -5.78 -18.99
C ALA A 40 -18.16 -6.22 -20.45
N TRP A 41 -17.04 -6.72 -20.96
CA TRP A 41 -16.91 -7.12 -22.35
C TRP A 41 -17.69 -8.40 -22.67
N ARG A 42 -17.79 -9.32 -21.70
CA ARG A 42 -18.49 -10.60 -21.83
C ARG A 42 -19.98 -10.52 -21.55
N SER A 43 -20.48 -9.44 -20.93
CA SER A 43 -21.91 -9.29 -20.66
C SER A 43 -22.67 -9.06 -21.97
N ALA A 44 -23.56 -10.00 -22.30
CA ALA A 44 -24.39 -9.91 -23.50
C ALA A 44 -25.40 -8.75 -23.39
N PRO A 45 -25.80 -8.12 -24.51
CA PRO A 45 -26.70 -6.97 -24.53
C PRO A 45 -28.14 -7.24 -24.03
N THR A 46 -28.44 -8.47 -23.62
CA THR A 46 -29.76 -8.93 -23.18
C THR A 46 -29.99 -8.86 -21.67
N GLU A 47 -28.94 -8.69 -20.85
CA GLU A 47 -29.10 -8.40 -19.42
C GLU A 47 -28.97 -6.90 -19.16
N PRO A 48 -29.74 -6.32 -18.20
CA PRO A 48 -29.52 -4.94 -17.80
C PRO A 48 -28.07 -4.80 -17.37
N THR A 49 -27.29 -4.07 -18.16
CA THR A 49 -25.86 -3.84 -17.91
C THR A 49 -25.72 -3.32 -16.49
N LYS A 50 -25.23 -4.18 -15.58
CA LYS A 50 -24.79 -3.75 -14.26
C LYS A 50 -23.85 -2.58 -14.51
N GLU A 51 -24.11 -1.44 -13.87
CA GLU A 51 -23.25 -0.28 -13.99
C GLU A 51 -21.85 -0.66 -13.47
N ILE A 52 -20.90 -0.87 -14.38
CA ILE A 52 -19.53 -1.24 -14.03
C ILE A 52 -18.80 0.06 -13.73
N VAL A 53 -18.72 0.39 -12.44
CA VAL A 53 -17.96 1.54 -11.96
C VAL A 53 -16.48 1.22 -12.02
N PHE A 54 -15.83 1.70 -13.06
CA PHE A 54 -14.38 1.81 -13.12
C PHE A 54 -13.92 2.87 -12.11
N CYS A 55 -12.88 2.59 -11.32
CA CYS A 55 -12.32 3.53 -10.33
C CYS A 55 -13.27 3.96 -9.19
N GLY A 56 -13.80 3.01 -8.41
CA GLY A 56 -14.67 3.33 -7.25
C GLY A 56 -13.97 4.04 -6.07
N TYR A 57 -14.77 4.65 -5.16
CA TYR A 57 -14.33 5.34 -3.93
C TYR A 57 -13.30 4.56 -3.09
N ARG A 58 -13.42 3.22 -3.03
CA ARG A 58 -12.46 2.34 -2.33
C ARG A 58 -11.05 2.39 -2.92
N ARG A 59 -10.91 2.67 -4.22
CA ARG A 59 -9.61 2.87 -4.87
C ARG A 59 -8.95 4.15 -4.33
N ASN A 60 -9.70 5.24 -4.24
CA ASN A 60 -9.17 6.52 -3.73
C ASN A 60 -8.72 6.41 -2.27
N GLU A 61 -9.51 5.74 -1.42
CA GLU A 61 -9.14 5.49 -0.02
C GLU A 61 -7.94 4.54 0.11
N GLY A 62 -7.90 3.48 -0.72
CA GLY A 62 -6.76 2.57 -0.77
C GLY A 62 -5.48 3.26 -1.21
N TRP A 63 -5.55 4.07 -2.26
CA TRP A 63 -4.43 4.84 -2.78
C TRP A 63 -3.94 5.86 -1.76
N ARG A 64 -4.85 6.62 -1.14
CA ARG A 64 -4.53 7.58 -0.09
C ARG A 64 -3.78 6.91 1.07
N ARG A 65 -4.26 5.76 1.54
CA ARG A 65 -3.59 5.01 2.61
C ARG A 65 -2.19 4.53 2.22
N MET A 66 -1.99 4.14 0.96
CA MET A 66 -0.65 3.77 0.48
C MET A 66 0.27 4.99 0.43
N GLN A 67 -0.24 6.15 0.01
CA GLN A 67 0.51 7.41 0.04
C GLN A 67 0.89 7.82 1.47
N ASP A 68 -0.03 7.69 2.43
CA ASP A 68 0.24 7.98 3.84
C ASP A 68 1.39 7.10 4.37
N ILE A 69 1.40 5.80 4.04
CA ILE A 69 2.50 4.89 4.43
C ILE A 69 3.81 5.27 3.75
N ALA A 70 3.77 5.58 2.44
CA ALA A 70 4.95 6.00 1.69
C ALA A 70 5.55 7.29 2.28
N GLN A 71 4.70 8.23 2.70
CA GLN A 71 5.12 9.46 3.35
C GLN A 71 5.80 9.19 4.70
N ILE A 72 5.24 8.32 5.55
CA ILE A 72 5.87 7.93 6.83
C ILE A 72 7.28 7.35 6.57
N ILE A 73 7.43 6.55 5.52
CA ILE A 73 8.72 5.98 5.14
C ILE A 73 9.70 7.09 4.69
N ASP A 74 9.26 8.03 3.85
CA ASP A 74 10.10 9.13 3.37
C ASP A 74 10.55 10.05 4.52
N GLU A 75 9.64 10.38 5.44
CA GLU A 75 9.94 11.16 6.64
C GLU A 75 10.98 10.44 7.52
N THR A 76 10.80 9.13 7.71
CA THR A 76 11.76 8.30 8.46
C THR A 76 13.15 8.32 7.80
N ILE A 77 13.21 8.14 6.47
CA ILE A 77 14.48 8.17 5.72
C ILE A 77 15.18 9.52 5.88
N SER A 78 14.42 10.62 5.81
CA SER A 78 14.95 11.96 6.01
C SER A 78 15.47 12.18 7.43
N GLU A 79 14.78 11.66 8.45
CA GLU A 79 15.18 11.85 9.84
C GLU A 79 16.40 10.99 10.22
N LEU A 80 16.58 9.83 9.57
CA LEU A 80 17.71 8.92 9.80
C LEU A 80 19.09 9.56 9.56
N ASP A 81 19.18 10.56 8.66
CA ASP A 81 20.44 11.29 8.40
C ASP A 81 20.92 12.12 9.60
N SER A 82 19.98 12.59 10.41
CA SER A 82 20.26 13.49 11.54
C SER A 82 20.40 12.75 12.88
N CYS A 83 20.15 11.43 12.90
CA CYS A 83 20.04 10.66 14.14
C CYS A 83 21.34 9.96 14.54
N ASP A 84 21.52 9.76 15.86
CA ASP A 84 22.49 8.82 16.38
C ASP A 84 22.02 7.37 16.17
N THR A 85 22.92 6.39 16.34
CA THR A 85 22.60 4.98 16.07
C THR A 85 21.42 4.47 16.90
N LYS A 86 21.30 4.92 18.15
CA LYS A 86 20.26 4.45 19.09
C LYS A 86 18.89 5.00 18.69
N LYS A 87 18.79 6.32 18.44
CA LYS A 87 17.55 6.94 17.96
C LYS A 87 17.18 6.41 16.58
N GLY A 88 18.14 6.26 15.68
CA GLY A 88 17.90 5.71 14.34
C GLY A 88 17.36 4.28 14.35
N THR A 89 17.89 3.42 15.24
CA THR A 89 17.36 2.05 15.41
C THR A 89 15.91 2.08 15.90
N SER A 90 15.61 2.93 16.89
CA SER A 90 14.24 3.08 17.42
C SER A 90 13.28 3.59 16.35
N LEU A 91 13.72 4.57 15.56
CA LEU A 91 12.95 5.16 14.46
C LEU A 91 12.62 4.10 13.41
N TYR A 92 13.65 3.38 12.93
CA TYR A 92 13.49 2.30 11.96
C TYR A 92 12.50 1.22 12.44
N LEU A 93 12.66 0.74 13.68
CA LEU A 93 11.75 -0.27 14.24
C LEU A 93 10.32 0.22 14.40
N GLN A 94 10.14 1.50 14.75
CA GLN A 94 8.82 2.10 14.85
C GLN A 94 8.14 2.17 13.48
N THR A 95 8.86 2.63 12.46
CA THR A 95 8.36 2.67 11.07
C THR A 95 7.93 1.29 10.58
N LEU A 96 8.72 0.24 10.87
CA LEU A 96 8.34 -1.14 10.53
C LEU A 96 7.03 -1.58 11.20
N ARG A 97 6.82 -1.20 12.47
CA ARG A 97 5.57 -1.52 13.20
C ARG A 97 4.38 -0.79 12.61
N ASP A 98 4.56 0.48 12.27
CA ASP A 98 3.49 1.30 11.69
C ASP A 98 3.08 0.74 10.32
N VAL A 99 4.05 0.45 9.44
CA VAL A 99 3.79 -0.19 8.14
C VAL A 99 3.05 -1.53 8.32
N ALA A 100 3.48 -2.36 9.28
CA ALA A 100 2.83 -3.64 9.56
C ALA A 100 1.39 -3.46 10.07
N LEU A 101 1.16 -2.47 10.94
CA LEU A 101 -0.16 -2.14 11.46
C LEU A 101 -1.10 -1.70 10.32
N PHE A 102 -0.66 -0.78 9.46
CA PHE A 102 -1.43 -0.34 8.30
C PHE A 102 -1.73 -1.48 7.32
N SER A 103 -0.74 -2.34 7.06
CA SER A 103 -0.91 -3.52 6.20
C SER A 103 -1.97 -4.48 6.76
N LYS A 104 -1.95 -4.71 8.08
CA LYS A 104 -2.95 -5.54 8.78
C LYS A 104 -4.35 -4.95 8.68
N TRP A 105 -4.50 -3.65 8.93
CA TRP A 105 -5.78 -2.97 8.82
C TRP A 105 -6.32 -2.95 7.39
N SER A 106 -5.45 -2.78 6.39
CA SER A 106 -5.86 -2.87 4.98
C SER A 106 -6.46 -4.23 4.67
N LYS A 107 -5.80 -5.32 5.12
CA LYS A 107 -6.31 -6.68 4.94
C LYS A 107 -7.68 -6.88 5.59
N ILE A 108 -7.88 -6.40 6.81
CA ILE A 108 -9.16 -6.50 7.51
C ILE A 108 -10.25 -5.77 6.73
N LEU A 109 -9.99 -4.52 6.32
CA LEU A 109 -10.95 -3.72 5.55
C LEU A 109 -11.29 -4.35 4.20
N GLU A 110 -10.31 -4.94 3.51
CA GLU A 110 -10.50 -5.68 2.26
C GLU A 110 -11.35 -6.94 2.45
N CYS A 111 -11.17 -7.68 3.56
CA CYS A 111 -11.97 -8.87 3.87
C CYS A 111 -13.43 -8.51 4.19
N SER A 112 -13.68 -7.56 5.10
CA SER A 112 -15.04 -7.12 5.44
C SER A 112 -15.77 -6.48 4.25
N ALA A 113 -15.01 -5.88 3.33
CA ALA A 113 -15.51 -5.34 2.08
C ALA A 113 -16.01 -6.39 1.08
N LYS A 114 -15.48 -7.63 1.12
CA LYS A 114 -15.88 -8.75 0.26
C LYS A 114 -17.11 -9.46 0.81
N GLU A 115 -17.23 -9.62 2.12
CA GLU A 115 -18.38 -10.27 2.77
C GLU A 115 -19.69 -9.55 2.44
N LYS A 116 -19.69 -8.20 2.44
CA LYS A 116 -20.86 -7.38 2.04
C LYS A 116 -21.32 -7.50 0.58
N LYS A 117 -20.56 -8.15 -0.31
CA LYS A 117 -20.99 -8.39 -1.70
C LYS A 117 -21.74 -9.73 -1.88
N SER A 118 -21.89 -10.50 -0.81
CA SER A 118 -22.46 -11.86 -0.80
C SER A 118 -23.88 -11.93 -0.22
N GLU A 119 -24.44 -10.79 0.20
CA GLU A 119 -25.86 -10.57 0.54
C GLU A 119 -26.52 -9.76 -0.57
#